data_AF-B8GD10-F1
#
_entry.id   AF-B8GD10-F1
#
_cell.length_a   1.000
_cell.length_b   1.000
_cell.length_c   1.000
_cell.angle_alpha   90.00
_cell.angle_beta   90.00
_cell.angle_gamma   90.00
#
_symmetry.space_group_name_H-M   'P 1'
#
loop_
_entity.id
_entity.type
_entity.pdbx_description
1 polymer ?
#
loop_
_entity_poly.entity_id
_entity_poly.type
_entity_poly.pdbx_seq_one_letter_code
_entity_poly.pdbx_strand_id
1 'polypeptide(L)'
;MPMNSTIGAGLLLFTIGAGGVIATGAATSAIPALLGIVLMGLGVAIERTANPRRFEWLAAFVGFLGILDPAANLVRIISQTGLYINAAVFANLVMAGTCVLYLLVWGWEQSTGTRLRIK
;
A
#
# COMPACT_ATOMS: atom_id res chain seq x y z
N MET A 1 15.48 -14.75 2.33
CA MET A 1 16.02 -13.99 1.18
C MET A 1 15.71 -12.53 1.46
N PRO A 2 16.65 -11.60 1.30
CA PRO A 2 16.37 -10.18 1.55
C PRO A 2 15.25 -9.71 0.61
N MET A 3 14.16 -9.22 1.19
CA MET A 3 12.93 -8.80 0.51
C MET A 3 13.01 -7.30 0.18
N ASN A 4 12.61 -6.91 -1.02
CA ASN A 4 12.55 -5.48 -1.35
C ASN A 4 11.40 -4.75 -0.65
N SER A 5 11.50 -3.43 -0.56
CA SER A 5 10.51 -2.52 0.04
C SER A 5 9.10 -2.69 -0.52
N THR A 6 8.98 -3.00 -1.82
CA THR A 6 7.70 -3.16 -2.54
C THR A 6 6.98 -4.44 -2.14
N ILE A 7 7.70 -5.56 -2.02
CA ILE A 7 7.13 -6.83 -1.52
C ILE A 7 6.74 -6.66 -0.05
N GLY A 8 7.57 -5.99 0.76
CA GLY A 8 7.27 -5.73 2.17
C GLY A 8 6.01 -4.90 2.38
N ALA A 9 5.86 -3.81 1.62
CA ALA A 9 4.64 -3.02 1.61
C ALA A 9 3.43 -3.85 1.14
N GLY A 10 3.61 -4.66 0.10
CA GLY A 10 2.57 -5.57 -0.39
C GLY A 10 2.11 -6.57 0.67
N LEU A 11 3.04 -7.12 1.46
CA LEU A 11 2.77 -8.07 2.54
C LEU A 11 2.00 -7.44 3.69
N LEU A 12 2.36 -6.22 4.10
CA LEU A 12 1.61 -5.47 5.11
C LEU A 12 0.19 -5.16 4.64
N LEU A 13 0.03 -4.69 3.41
CA LEU A 13 -1.28 -4.40 2.84
C LEU A 13 -2.15 -5.65 2.72
N PHE A 14 -1.55 -6.79 2.35
CA PHE A 14 -2.23 -8.07 2.30
C PHE A 14 -2.71 -8.54 3.68
N THR A 15 -1.84 -8.51 4.68
CA THR A 15 -2.20 -8.97 6.03
C THR A 15 -3.27 -8.09 6.66
N ILE A 16 -3.18 -6.77 6.49
CA ILE A 16 -4.17 -5.82 6.99
C ILE A 16 -5.51 -6.00 6.27
N GLY A 17 -5.51 -6.13 4.94
CA GLY A 17 -6.74 -6.32 4.18
C GLY A 17 -7.42 -7.66 4.48
N ALA A 18 -6.66 -8.76 4.48
CA ALA A 18 -7.19 -10.08 4.81
C ALA A 18 -7.72 -10.13 6.26
N GLY A 19 -6.97 -9.57 7.21
CA GLY A 19 -7.40 -9.44 8.60
C GLY A 19 -8.67 -8.60 8.75
N GLY A 20 -8.76 -7.49 8.00
CA GLY A 20 -9.95 -6.65 7.95
C GLY A 20 -11.19 -7.38 7.42
N VAL A 21 -11.05 -8.16 6.35
CA VAL A 21 -12.15 -8.98 5.81
C VAL A 21 -12.60 -10.03 6.83
N ILE A 22 -11.65 -10.76 7.43
CA ILE A 22 -11.96 -11.81 8.41
C ILE A 22 -12.65 -11.23 9.65
N ALA A 23 -12.18 -10.08 10.15
CA ALA A 23 -12.69 -9.48 11.36
C ALA A 23 -14.08 -8.84 11.18
N THR A 24 -14.43 -8.40 9.96
CA THR A 24 -15.57 -7.48 9.77
C THR A 24 -16.57 -7.94 8.72
N GLY A 25 -16.22 -8.89 7.85
CA GLY A 25 -17.05 -9.35 6.74
C GLY A 25 -17.29 -8.30 5.65
N ALA A 26 -16.73 -7.09 5.79
CA ALA A 26 -16.93 -6.01 4.83
C ALA A 26 -16.05 -6.21 3.59
N ALA A 27 -16.68 -6.28 2.42
CA ALA A 27 -15.97 -6.46 1.15
C ALA A 27 -14.98 -5.31 0.84
N THR A 28 -15.25 -4.10 1.31
CA THR A 28 -14.36 -2.94 1.17
C THR A 28 -13.02 -3.14 1.89
N SER A 29 -12.99 -3.96 2.94
CA SER A 29 -11.77 -4.32 3.65
C SER A 29 -10.82 -5.19 2.83
N ALA A 30 -11.26 -5.72 1.68
CA ALA A 30 -10.43 -6.50 0.76
C ALA A 30 -9.56 -5.61 -0.16
N ILE A 31 -9.86 -4.30 -0.28
CA ILE A 31 -9.14 -3.39 -1.17
C ILE A 31 -7.63 -3.35 -0.84
N PRO A 32 -7.21 -3.18 0.43
CA PRO A 32 -5.78 -3.25 0.79
C PRO A 32 -5.16 -4.60 0.42
N ALA A 33 -5.92 -5.69 0.53
CA ALA A 33 -5.40 -7.02 0.20
C ALA A 33 -5.11 -7.18 -1.30
N LEU A 34 -6.03 -6.71 -2.15
CA LEU A 34 -5.84 -6.72 -3.59
C LEU A 34 -4.66 -5.83 -4.00
N LEU A 35 -4.55 -4.64 -3.40
CA LEU A 35 -3.43 -3.72 -3.64
C LEU A 35 -2.10 -4.34 -3.20
N GLY A 36 -2.11 -5.06 -2.07
CA GLY A 36 -0.97 -5.81 -1.56
C GLY A 36 -0.48 -6.90 -2.52
N ILE A 37 -1.40 -7.67 -3.10
CA ILE A 37 -1.10 -8.69 -4.12
C ILE A 37 -0.44 -8.06 -5.35
N VAL A 38 -0.96 -6.93 -5.83
CA VAL A 38 -0.40 -6.22 -6.98
C VAL A 38 1.03 -5.74 -6.68
N LEU A 39 1.26 -5.16 -5.51
CA LEU A 39 2.60 -4.72 -5.10
C LEU A 39 3.58 -5.87 -4.91
N MET A 40 3.15 -7.01 -4.36
CA MET A 40 4.00 -8.22 -4.33
C MET A 40 4.39 -8.67 -5.74
N GLY A 41 3.43 -8.72 -6.66
CA GLY A 41 3.68 -9.11 -8.06
C GLY A 41 4.68 -8.17 -8.75
N LEU A 42 4.50 -6.86 -8.57
CA LEU A 42 5.44 -5.85 -9.07
C LEU A 42 6.81 -5.97 -8.39
N GLY A 43 6.86 -6.22 -7.08
CA GLY A 43 8.09 -6.44 -6.34
C GLY A 43 8.88 -7.65 -6.86
N VAL A 44 8.20 -8.76 -7.18
CA VAL A 44 8.84 -9.93 -7.81
C VAL A 44 9.30 -9.60 -9.23
N ALA A 45 8.52 -8.85 -10.00
CA ALA A 45 8.90 -8.43 -11.36
C ALA A 45 10.13 -7.49 -11.35
N ILE A 46 10.25 -6.60 -10.36
CA ILE A 46 11.41 -5.73 -10.14
C ILE A 46 12.67 -6.57 -9.90
N GLU A 47 12.58 -7.69 -9.17
CA GLU A 47 13.73 -8.55 -8.90
C GLU A 47 14.15 -9.41 -10.09
N ARG A 48 13.19 -9.80 -10.95
CA ARG A 48 13.44 -10.71 -12.09
C ARG A 48 13.77 -10.02 -13.40
N THR A 49 13.53 -8.71 -13.52
CA THR A 49 13.69 -7.98 -14.79
C THR A 49 15.04 -7.26 -14.86
N ALA A 50 15.71 -7.34 -16.00
CA ALA A 50 16.93 -6.58 -16.30
C ALA A 50 16.72 -5.04 -16.33
N ASN A 51 15.48 -4.57 -16.55
CA ASN A 51 15.13 -3.15 -16.55
C ASN A 51 14.02 -2.85 -15.53
N PRO A 52 14.34 -2.82 -14.22
CA PRO A 52 13.36 -2.74 -13.14
C PRO A 52 12.61 -1.40 -13.07
N ARG A 53 13.15 -0.36 -13.71
CA ARG A 53 12.70 1.04 -13.57
C ARG A 53 11.23 1.23 -13.95
N ARG A 54 10.73 0.52 -14.97
CA ARG A 54 9.30 0.60 -15.37
C ARG A 54 8.38 0.02 -14.29
N PHE A 55 8.78 -1.08 -13.67
CA PHE A 55 8.00 -1.73 -12.62
C PHE A 55 8.03 -0.93 -11.31
N GLU A 56 9.14 -0.25 -11.01
CA GLU A 56 9.23 0.69 -9.89
C GLU A 56 8.27 1.87 -10.04
N TRP A 57 8.19 2.46 -11.24
CA TRP A 57 7.23 3.53 -11.52
C TRP A 57 5.78 3.05 -11.44
N LEU A 58 5.49 1.84 -11.93
CA LEU A 58 4.18 1.21 -11.77
C LEU A 58 3.83 0.97 -10.31
N ALA A 59 4.80 0.49 -9.51
CA ALA A 59 4.59 0.24 -8.09
C ALA A 59 4.36 1.54 -7.31
N ALA A 60 5.11 2.60 -7.61
CA ALA A 60 4.88 3.94 -7.09
C ALA A 60 3.50 4.47 -7.50
N PHE A 61 3.09 4.27 -8.75
CA PHE A 61 1.76 4.68 -9.21
C PHE A 61 0.65 3.93 -8.46
N VAL A 62 0.79 2.62 -8.24
CA VAL A 62 -0.16 1.82 -7.43
C VAL A 62 -0.20 2.32 -5.99
N GLY A 63 0.96 2.61 -5.39
CA GLY A 63 1.04 3.23 -4.06
C GLY A 63 0.31 4.57 -4.01
N PHE A 64 0.46 5.41 -5.04
CA PHE A 64 -0.24 6.69 -5.15
C PHE A 64 -1.76 6.53 -5.28
N LEU A 65 -2.23 5.58 -6.11
CA LEU A 65 -3.65 5.25 -6.22
C LEU A 65 -4.24 4.79 -4.88
N GLY A 66 -3.48 4.02 -4.11
CA GLY A 66 -3.85 3.59 -2.76
C GLY A 66 -4.00 4.72 -1.74
N ILE A 67 -3.54 5.94 -2.06
CA ILE A 67 -3.72 7.13 -1.21
C ILE A 67 -4.93 7.96 -1.65
N LEU A 68 -5.23 8.00 -2.94
CA LEU A 68 -6.30 8.87 -3.48
C LEU A 68 -7.69 8.50 -2.94
N ASP A 69 -8.01 7.21 -2.90
CA ASP A 69 -9.30 6.73 -2.41
C ASP A 69 -9.53 7.09 -0.92
N PRO A 70 -8.61 6.78 0.00
CA PRO A 70 -8.73 7.22 1.38
C PRO A 70 -8.65 8.73 1.54
N ALA A 71 -7.86 9.47 0.76
CA ALA A 71 -7.78 10.93 0.86
C ALA A 71 -9.13 11.61 0.51
N ALA A 72 -9.80 11.16 -0.55
CA ALA A 72 -11.12 11.64 -0.93
C ALA A 72 -12.17 11.35 0.16
N ASN A 73 -12.07 10.17 0.78
CA ASN A 73 -12.97 9.77 1.86
C ASN A 73 -12.67 10.52 3.18
N LEU A 74 -11.39 10.81 3.46
CA LEU A 74 -10.96 11.52 4.66
C LEU A 74 -11.44 12.97 4.67
N VAL A 75 -11.36 13.67 3.53
CA VAL A 75 -11.94 15.02 3.38
C VAL A 75 -13.43 15.00 3.70
N ARG A 76 -14.15 13.98 3.21
CA ARG A 76 -15.59 13.81 3.48
C ARG A 76 -15.88 13.55 4.96
N ILE A 77 -15.08 12.72 5.63
CA ILE A 77 -15.23 12.38 7.05
C ILE A 77 -14.94 13.59 7.94
N ILE A 78 -13.90 14.39 7.63
CA ILE A 78 -13.55 15.61 8.39
C ILE A 78 -14.67 16.64 8.31
N SER A 79 -15.38 16.72 7.18
CA SER A 79 -16.55 17.60 7.02
C SER A 79 -17.85 17.07 7.66
N GLN A 80 -17.87 15.85 8.21
CA GLN A 80 -19.03 15.32 8.93
C GLN A 80 -18.87 15.50 10.45
N THR A 81 -19.84 16.15 11.09
CA THR A 81 -19.94 16.24 12.54
C THR A 81 -20.37 14.88 13.13
N GLY A 82 -19.38 14.10 13.59
CA GLY A 82 -19.58 12.80 14.24
C GLY A 82 -18.66 11.72 13.66
N LEU A 83 -17.49 11.52 14.26
CA LEU A 83 -16.46 10.63 13.73
C LEU A 83 -16.78 9.18 14.13
N TYR A 84 -17.51 8.46 13.28
CA TYR A 84 -17.76 7.03 13.45
C TYR A 84 -16.67 6.22 12.73
N ILE A 85 -15.70 5.71 13.48
CA ILE A 85 -14.63 4.87 12.92
C ILE A 85 -15.20 3.46 12.68
N ASN A 86 -15.77 3.24 11.50
CA ASN A 86 -16.08 1.90 11.02
C ASN A 86 -14.78 1.22 10.55
N ALA A 87 -14.74 -0.11 10.57
CA ALA A 87 -13.66 -0.92 10.06
C ALA A 87 -13.21 -0.56 8.63
N ALA A 88 -14.15 -0.16 7.77
CA ALA A 88 -13.83 0.31 6.42
C ALA A 88 -12.98 1.60 6.45
N VAL A 89 -13.28 2.52 7.36
CA VAL A 89 -12.52 3.78 7.55
C VAL A 89 -11.13 3.46 8.11
N PHE A 90 -11.05 2.55 9.08
CA PHE A 90 -9.77 2.11 9.65
C PHE A 90 -8.89 1.43 8.59
N ALA A 91 -9.43 0.48 7.81
CA ALA A 91 -8.70 -0.19 6.74
C ALA A 91 -8.19 0.80 5.69
N ASN A 92 -9.00 1.78 5.32
CA ASN A 92 -8.63 2.86 4.38
C ASN A 92 -7.51 3.74 4.94
N LEU A 93 -7.57 4.12 6.22
CA LEU A 93 -6.52 4.91 6.88
C LEU A 93 -5.19 4.16 6.95
N VAL A 94 -5.23 2.88 7.34
CA VAL A 94 -4.02 2.05 7.43
C VAL A 94 -3.43 1.79 6.05
N MET A 95 -4.27 1.56 5.04
CA MET A 95 -3.84 1.46 3.64
C MET A 95 -3.14 2.75 3.19
N ALA A 96 -3.76 3.92 3.40
CA ALA A 96 -3.19 5.20 3.06
C ALA A 96 -1.83 5.41 3.74
N GLY A 97 -1.74 5.14 5.04
CA GLY A 97 -0.50 5.24 5.80
C GLY A 97 0.60 4.33 5.26
N THR A 98 0.25 3.09 4.91
CA THR A 98 1.20 2.11 4.36
C THR A 98 1.67 2.53 2.97
N CYS A 99 0.77 3.05 2.13
CA CYS A 99 1.11 3.57 0.82
C CYS A 99 1.98 4.84 0.89
N VAL A 100 1.71 5.76 1.82
CA VAL A 100 2.55 6.95 2.06
C VAL A 100 3.94 6.54 2.49
N LEU A 101 4.05 5.63 3.47
CA LEU A 101 5.34 5.11 3.93
C LEU A 101 6.11 4.44 2.79
N TYR A 102 5.43 3.64 1.97
CA TYR A 102 6.02 3.02 0.79
C TYR A 102 6.54 4.07 -0.19
N LEU A 103 5.76 5.11 -0.51
CA LEU A 103 6.20 6.18 -1.42
C LEU A 103 7.37 6.98 -0.87
N LEU A 104 7.42 7.24 0.44
CA LEU A 104 8.55 7.90 1.09
C LEU A 104 9.82 7.05 0.99
N VAL A 105 9.70 5.75 1.26
CA VAL A 105 10.81 4.81 1.09
C VAL A 105 11.26 4.74 -0.37
N TRP A 106 10.33 4.60 -1.31
CA TRP A 106 10.63 4.58 -2.74
C TRP A 106 11.31 5.88 -3.19
N GLY A 107 10.80 7.04 -2.78
CA GLY A 107 11.39 8.34 -3.09
C GLY A 107 12.79 8.50 -2.51
N TRP A 108 13.01 8.00 -1.29
CA TRP A 108 14.33 7.94 -0.68
C TRP A 108 15.27 7.04 -1.49
N GLU A 109 14.85 5.82 -1.86
CA GLU A 109 15.64 4.90 -2.69
C GLU A 109 16.03 5.50 -4.05
N GLN A 110 15.12 6.27 -4.69
CA GLN A 110 15.43 6.98 -5.93
C GLN A 110 16.43 8.14 -5.71
N SER A 111 16.36 8.82 -4.56
CA SER A 111 17.24 9.95 -4.24
C SER A 111 18.67 9.52 -3.87
N THR A 112 18.81 8.39 -3.17
CA THR A 112 20.11 7.89 -2.68
C THR A 112 20.73 6.86 -3.62
N GLY A 113 19.94 6.26 -4.52
CA GLY A 113 20.37 5.14 -5.36
C GLY A 113 20.57 3.82 -4.60
N THR A 114 20.29 3.80 -3.29
CA THR A 114 20.39 2.61 -2.44
C THR A 114 19.03 1.96 -2.29
N ARG A 115 18.97 0.63 -2.47
CA ARG A 115 17.74 -0.16 -2.29
C ARG A 115 17.69 -0.75 -0.88
N LEU A 116 16.58 -0.55 -0.18
CA LEU A 116 16.30 -1.20 1.09
C LEU A 116 15.99 -2.67 0.85
N ARG A 117 16.71 -3.50 1.60
CA ARG A 117 16.54 -4.95 1.64
C ARG A 117 16.18 -5.35 3.06
N ILE A 118 14.92 -5.71 3.25
CA ILE A 118 14.36 -6.17 4.53
C ILE A 118 14.82 -7.62 4.72
N LYS A 119 15.43 -7.93 5.87
CA LYS A 119 15.92 -9.28 6.17
C LYS A 119 14.82 -10.18 6.72
#